data_AF-A0A3D1SDT8-F1
#
_entry.id   AF-A0A3D1SDT8-F1
#
_cell.length_a   1.000
_cell.length_b   1.000
_cell.length_c   1.000
_cell.angle_alpha   90.00
_cell.angle_beta   90.00
_cell.angle_gamma   90.00
#
_symmetry.space_group_name_H-M   'P 1'
#
loop_
_entity.id
_entity.type
_entity.pdbx_description
1 polymer ?
#
loop_
_entity_poly.entity_id
_entity_poly.type
_entity_poly.pdbx_seq_one_letter_code
_entity_poly.pdbx_strand_id
1 'polypeptide(L)' 'LKAIFAAYLFGMLKGLNFKMQGWGFSVPSQILEMLPYVATIVVLIFITLRKKRENQPPKALGDPYFREER' A
#
# COMPACT_ATOMS: atom_id res chain seq x y z
N LEU A 1 -5.65 -10.57 -14.91
CA LEU A 1 -6.58 -9.49 -14.45
C LEU A 1 -6.02 -8.60 -13.34
N LYS A 2 -5.52 -9.13 -12.21
CA LYS A 2 -5.05 -8.29 -11.06
C LYS A 2 -4.00 -7.23 -11.46
N ALA A 3 -3.04 -7.60 -12.31
CA ALA A 3 -2.01 -6.69 -12.82
C ALA A 3 -2.57 -5.56 -13.71
N ILE A 4 -3.67 -5.82 -14.44
CA ILE A 4 -4.33 -4.82 -15.31
C ILE A 4 -4.98 -3.73 -14.44
N PHE A 5 -5.61 -4.13 -13.33
CA PHE A 5 -6.21 -3.18 -12.39
C PHE A 5 -5.14 -2.32 -11.69
N ALA A 6 -4.02 -2.94 -11.30
CA ALA A 6 -2.88 -2.21 -10.73
C ALA A 6 -2.27 -1.23 -11.74
N ALA A 7 -2.16 -1.60 -13.02
CA ALA A 7 -1.66 -0.73 -14.07
C ALA A 7 -2.59 0.48 -14.31
N TYR A 8 -3.91 0.28 -14.29
CA TYR A 8 -4.88 1.37 -14.40
C TYR A 8 -4.80 2.35 -13.22
N LEU A 9 -4.71 1.84 -11.99
CA LEU A 9 -4.59 2.67 -10.79
C LEU A 9 -3.28 3.47 -10.80
N PHE A 10 -2.17 2.84 -11.16
CA PHE A 10 -0.87 3.50 -11.24
C PHE A 10 -0.83 4.56 -12.35
N GLY A 11 -1.43 4.25 -13.52
CA GLY A 11 -1.60 5.20 -14.62
C GLY A 11 -2.44 6.42 -14.24
N MET A 12 -3.55 6.22 -13.52
CA MET A 12 -4.42 7.29 -13.03
C MET A 12 -3.70 8.19 -12.01
N LEU A 13 -2.97 7.62 -11.05
CA LEU A 13 -2.16 8.36 -10.09
C LEU A 13 -1.06 9.19 -10.78
N LYS A 14 -0.41 8.65 -11.81
CA LYS A 14 0.62 9.35 -12.59
C LYS A 14 0.03 10.49 -13.42
N GLY A 15 -1.13 10.28 -14.03
CA GLY A 15 -1.86 11.31 -14.78
C GLY A 15 -2.32 12.47 -13.90
N LEU A 16 -2.76 12.20 -12.67
CA LEU A 16 -3.12 13.23 -11.69
C LEU A 16 -1.91 14.13 -11.36
N ASN A 17 -0.74 13.53 -11.12
CA ASN A 17 0.50 14.25 -10.85
C ASN A 17 0.92 15.17 -12.00
N PHE A 18 0.79 14.70 -13.24
CA PHE A 18 1.14 15.49 -14.42
C PHE A 18 0.18 16.68 -14.59
N LYS A 19 -1.12 16.47 -14.34
CA LYS A 19 -2.13 17.52 -14.42
C LYS A 19 -1.97 18.58 -13.32
N MET A 20 -1.55 18.18 -12.12
CA MET A 20 -1.25 19.09 -11.01
C MET A 20 -0.05 20.01 -11.30
N GLN A 21 0.99 19.50 -11.97
CA GLN A 21 2.14 20.32 -12.41
C GLN A 21 1.75 21.34 -13.50
N GLY A 22 0.82 20.99 -14.39
CA GLY A 22 0.40 21.86 -15.49
C GLY A 22 -0.54 23.01 -15.10
N TRP A 23 -1.14 22.98 -13.90
CA TRP A 23 -2.05 24.03 -13.41
C TRP A 23 -1.33 25.14 -12.59
N GLY A 24 0.00 25.13 -12.54
CA GLY A 24 0.77 26.17 -11.83
C GLY A 24 0.75 26.02 -10.31
N PHE A 25 0.18 24.94 -9.77
CA PHE A 25 0.43 24.53 -8.40
C PHE A 25 1.88 24.01 -8.35
N SER A 26 2.76 24.76 -7.69
CA SER A 26 4.13 24.35 -7.39
C SER A 26 4.11 23.23 -6.35
N VAL A 27 3.64 22.04 -6.76
CA VAL A 27 3.78 20.84 -5.95
C VAL A 27 5.28 20.65 -5.76
N PRO A 28 5.79 20.71 -4.50
CA PRO A 28 7.21 20.58 -4.25
C PRO A 28 7.72 19.28 -4.82
N SER A 29 8.90 19.28 -5.46
CA SER A 29 9.49 18.07 -6.04
C SER A 29 9.62 16.95 -5.01
N GLN A 30 9.80 17.30 -3.73
CA GLN A 30 9.80 16.35 -2.62
C GLN A 30 8.51 15.52 -2.52
N ILE A 31 7.33 16.09 -2.79
CA ILE A 31 6.07 15.32 -2.76
C ILE A 31 6.02 14.32 -3.92
N LEU A 32 6.55 14.70 -5.09
CA LEU A 32 6.65 13.81 -6.24
C LEU A 32 7.65 12.66 -6.00
N GLU A 33 8.77 12.95 -5.34
CA GLU A 33 9.77 11.94 -4.94
C GLU A 33 9.21 10.98 -3.88
N MET A 34 8.24 11.43 -3.09
CA MET A 34 7.55 10.59 -2.10
C MET A 34 6.45 9.69 -2.70
N LEU A 35 6.01 9.97 -3.94
CA LEU A 35 4.97 9.21 -4.63
C LEU A 35 5.18 7.68 -4.64
N PRO A 36 6.39 7.14 -4.93
CA PRO A 36 6.63 5.69 -4.84
C PRO A 36 6.35 5.12 -3.44
N TYR A 37 6.62 5.85 -2.36
CA TYR A 37 6.35 5.40 -0.99
C TYR A 37 4.85 5.41 -0.67
N VAL A 38 4.13 6.44 -1.11
CA VAL A 38 2.67 6.49 -0.96
C VAL A 38 2.03 5.33 -1.71
N ALA A 39 2.50 5.05 -2.93
CA ALA A 39 2.03 3.92 -3.72
C ALA A 39 2.27 2.57 -3.02
N THR A 40 3.44 2.34 -2.42
CA THR A 40 3.72 1.09 -1.69
C THR A 40 2.86 0.95 -0.43
N ILE A 41 2.67 2.03 0.34
CA ILE A 41 1.78 2.03 1.52
C ILE A 41 0.35 1.63 1.10
N VAL A 42 -0.18 2.25 0.04
CA VAL A 42 -1.52 1.93 -0.47
C VAL A 42 -1.62 0.46 -0.87
N VAL A 43 -0.63 -0.07 -1.58
CA VAL A 43 -0.59 -1.49 -1.96
C VAL A 43 -0.57 -2.39 -0.72
N LEU A 44 0.24 -2.07 0.28
CA LEU A 44 0.27 -2.84 1.54
C LEU A 44 -1.07 -2.82 2.25
N ILE A 45 -1.74 -1.66 2.32
CA ILE A 45 -3.09 -1.55 2.90
C ILE A 45 -4.06 -2.48 2.15
N PHE A 46 -4.08 -2.43 0.82
CA PHE A 46 -4.95 -3.29 0.02
C PHE A 46 -4.63 -4.79 0.20
N ILE A 47 -3.35 -5.15 0.30
CA ILE A 47 -2.93 -6.54 0.56
C ILE A 47 -3.42 -7.00 1.93
N THR A 48 -3.27 -6.17 2.97
CA THR A 48 -3.71 -6.46 4.34
C THR A 48 -5.23 -6.59 4.43
N LEU A 49 -5.98 -5.68 3.78
CA LEU A 49 -7.44 -5.72 3.75
C LEU A 49 -8.00 -6.98 3.07
N ARG A 50 -7.24 -7.59 2.16
CA ARG A 50 -7.64 -8.81 1.46
C ARG A 50 -7.80 -10.02 2.41
N LYS A 51 -7.32 -9.93 3.66
CA LYS A 51 -7.42 -10.96 4.72
C LYS A 51 -7.19 -12.39 4.21
N LYS A 52 -6.23 -12.57 3.29
CA LYS A 52 -5.90 -13.90 2.76
C LYS A 52 -5.41 -14.77 3.89
N ARG A 53 -5.91 -16.01 3.98
CA ARG A 53 -5.56 -16.98 5.02
C ARG A 53 -4.05 -17.26 5.10
N GLU A 54 -3.35 -17.14 3.97
CA GLU A 54 -1.89 -17.27 3.83
C GLU A 54 -1.09 -16.13 4.47
N ASN A 55 -1.69 -14.94 4.52
CA ASN A 55 -1.06 -13.70 5.02
C ASN A 55 -1.49 -13.39 6.45
N GLN A 56 -2.26 -14.27 7.09
CA GLN A 56 -2.71 -14.08 8.46
C GLN A 56 -1.61 -14.56 9.42
N PRO A 57 -1.33 -13.80 10.48
CA PRO A 57 -0.43 -14.26 11.51
C PRO A 57 -0.96 -15.54 12.18
N PRO A 58 -0.07 -16.38 12.74
CA PRO A 58 -0.48 -17.57 13.46
C PRO A 58 -1.39 -17.19 14.62
N LYS A 59 -2.37 -18.05 14.94
CA LYS A 59 -3.37 -17.77 15.99
C LYS A 59 -2.76 -17.50 17.36
N ALA A 60 -1.61 -18.09 17.67
CA ALA A 60 -0.87 -17.89 18.91
C ALA A 60 -0.01 -16.61 18.92
N LEU A 61 -0.10 -15.75 17.89
CA LEU A 61 0.65 -14.50 17.87
C LEU A 61 0.11 -13.57 18.98
N GLY A 62 0.92 -13.34 20.00
CA GLY A 62 0.56 -12.52 21.16
C GLY A 62 0.14 -13.32 22.40
N ASP A 63 0.00 -14.64 22.28
CA ASP A 63 -0.28 -15.51 23.43
C ASP A 63 1.04 -15.90 24.13
N PRO A 64 1.25 -15.52 25.41
CA PRO A 64 2.41 -15.95 26.17
C PRO A 64 2.36 -17.46 26.44
N TYR A 65 3.43 -18.17 26.09
CA TYR A 65 3.54 -19.60 26.33
C TYR A 65 3.91 -19.91 27.80
N PHE A 66 2.98 -20.52 28.53
CA PHE A 66 3.23 -21.02 29.89
C PHE A 66 3.53 -22.52 29.84
N ARG A 67 4.68 -22.92 30.41
CA ARG A 67 5.23 -24.29 30.30
C ARG A 67 4.65 -25.28 31.32
N GLU A 68 3.80 -24.81 32.23
CA GLU A 68 3.44 -25.50 33.48
C GLU A 68 2.13 -26.28 33.41
N GLU A 69 1.38 -26.21 32.31
CA GLU A 69 0.22 -27.07 32.05
C GLU A 69 0.66 -28.30 31.23
N ARG A 70 1.14 -29.33 31.91
CA ARG A 70 1.36 -30.68 31.36
C ARG A 70 0.71 -31.72 32.24
#